data_AF-A0A3A0V3K6-F1
#
_entry.id   AF-A0A3A0V3K6-F1
#
_cell.length_a   1.000
_cell.length_b   1.000
_cell.length_c   1.000
_cell.angle_alpha   90.00
_cell.angle_beta   90.00
_cell.angle_gamma   90.00
#
_symmetry.space_group_name_H-M   'P 1'
#
loop_
_entity.id
_entity.type
_entity.pdbx_description
1 polymer ?
#
loop_
_entity_poly.entity_id
_entity_poly.type
_entity_poly.pdbx_seq_one_letter_code
_entity_poly.pdbx_strand_id
1 'polypeptide(L)'
;MVTLISLITFIVLLALTAFFVATEFAIVKVRSSRINSLASGNNKNAIAAKKVVTHLDEYLAACQLGITITALGIGMVGESTFEFLLHPLFSSIGLSETMIHI
;
A
#
# COMPACT_ATOMS: atom_id res chain seq x y z
N MET A 1 -11.63 -15.69 16.38
CA MET A 1 -10.22 -15.26 16.56
C MET A 1 -9.53 -15.09 15.21
N VAL A 2 -9.62 -16.08 14.31
CA VAL A 2 -9.07 -16.01 12.93
C VAL A 2 -9.58 -14.78 12.15
N THR A 3 -10.85 -14.42 12.28
CA THR A 3 -11.48 -13.30 11.57
C THR A 3 -10.92 -11.92 11.95
N LEU A 4 -10.63 -11.70 13.24
CA LEU A 4 -10.05 -10.44 13.71
C LEU A 4 -8.62 -10.29 13.18
N ILE A 5 -7.88 -11.40 13.10
CA ILE A 5 -6.52 -11.43 12.55
C ILE A 5 -6.56 -11.10 11.05
N SER A 6 -7.50 -11.68 10.29
CA SER A 6 -7.67 -11.37 8.86
C SER A 6 -8.01 -9.90 8.62
N LEU A 7 -8.94 -9.33 9.42
CA LEU A 7 -9.32 -7.91 9.31
C LEU A 7 -8.15 -6.98 9.63
N ILE A 8 -7.42 -7.23 10.73
CA ILE A 8 -6.23 -6.44 11.09
C ILE A 8 -5.18 -6.54 9.99
N THR A 9 -4.93 -7.74 9.50
CA THR A 9 -3.96 -7.99 8.41
C THR A 9 -4.37 -7.23 7.15
N PHE A 10 -5.64 -7.29 6.76
CA PHE A 10 -6.18 -6.54 5.62
C PHE A 10 -5.96 -5.03 5.76
N ILE A 11 -6.29 -4.45 6.92
CA ILE A 11 -6.09 -3.02 7.21
C ILE A 11 -4.61 -2.66 7.14
N VAL A 12 -3.72 -3.49 7.70
CA VAL A 12 -2.27 -3.27 7.66
C VAL A 12 -1.75 -3.30 6.23
N LEU A 13 -2.16 -4.26 5.40
CA LEU A 13 -1.74 -4.31 4.00
C LEU A 13 -2.28 -3.13 3.18
N LEU A 14 -3.49 -2.67 3.48
CA LEU A 14 -4.08 -1.50 2.83
C LEU A 14 -3.29 -0.23 3.21
N ALA A 15 -2.95 -0.08 4.49
CA ALA A 15 -2.08 1.01 4.97
C ALA A 15 -0.68 0.97 4.33
N LEU A 16 -0.09 -0.21 4.18
CA LEU A 16 1.18 -0.38 3.48
C LEU A 16 1.08 0.04 2.01
N THR A 17 0.04 -0.38 1.31
CA THR A 17 -0.21 0.06 -0.08
C THR A 17 -0.31 1.58 -0.16
N ALA A 18 -1.07 2.21 0.74
CA ALA A 18 -1.20 3.66 0.80
C ALA A 18 0.13 4.36 1.08
N PHE A 19 0.97 3.80 1.96
CA PHE A 19 2.31 4.31 2.25
C PHE A 19 3.23 4.25 1.02
N PHE A 20 3.23 3.15 0.27
CA PHE A 20 4.03 3.03 -0.95
C PHE A 20 3.61 4.03 -2.01
N VAL A 21 2.29 4.20 -2.24
CA VAL A 21 1.76 5.20 -3.18
C VAL A 21 2.14 6.62 -2.74
N ALA A 22 2.02 6.94 -1.45
CA ALA A 22 2.43 8.24 -0.92
C ALA A 22 3.93 8.50 -1.12
N THR A 23 4.76 7.47 -0.92
CA THR A 23 6.21 7.55 -1.10
C THR A 23 6.58 7.77 -2.56
N GLU A 24 6.01 6.99 -3.48
CA GLU A 24 6.16 7.16 -4.93
C GLU A 24 5.80 8.60 -5.36
N PHE A 25 4.65 9.10 -4.91
CA PHE A 25 4.21 10.47 -5.24
C PHE A 25 5.12 11.55 -4.64
N ALA A 26 5.60 11.37 -3.41
CA ALA A 26 6.51 12.30 -2.76
C ALA A 26 7.87 12.37 -3.49
N ILE A 27 8.38 11.21 -3.90
CA ILE A 27 9.63 11.04 -4.63
C ILE A 27 9.53 11.71 -6.01
N VAL A 28 8.45 11.49 -6.76
CA VAL A 28 8.23 12.12 -8.08
C VAL A 28 8.06 13.63 -7.98
N LYS A 29 7.47 14.14 -6.89
CA LYS A 29 7.22 15.58 -6.70
C LYS A 29 8.43 16.34 -6.14
N VAL A 30 9.44 15.64 -5.61
CA VAL A 30 10.66 16.26 -5.08
C VAL A 30 11.55 16.78 -6.21
N ARG A 31 11.97 18.05 -6.12
CA ARG A 31 12.94 18.63 -7.06
C ARG A 31 14.36 18.41 -6.57
N SER A 32 15.16 17.67 -7.34
CA SER A 32 16.58 17.36 -7.05
C SER A 32 17.44 18.61 -6.84
N SER A 33 17.12 19.71 -7.53
CA SER A 33 17.79 21.01 -7.37
C SER A 33 17.68 21.56 -5.94
N ARG A 34 16.50 21.43 -5.30
CA ARG A 34 16.27 21.94 -3.93
C ARG A 34 16.99 21.08 -2.89
N ILE A 35 17.04 19.77 -3.11
CA ILE A 35 17.78 18.83 -2.26
C ILE A 35 19.28 19.07 -2.34
N ASN A 36 19.81 19.31 -3.55
CA ASN A 36 21.23 19.65 -3.74
C ASN A 36 21.64 20.92 -3.00
N SER A 37 20.80 21.96 -3.03
CA SER A 37 21.06 23.22 -2.30
C SER A 37 21.11 23.01 -0.77
N LEU A 38 20.23 22.17 -0.23
CA LEU A 38 20.19 21.83 1.20
C LEU A 38 21.34 20.90 1.63
N ALA A 39 21.78 19.99 0.74
CA ALA A 39 22.89 19.08 1.01
C ALA A 39 24.24 19.83 1.09
N SER A 40 24.41 20.90 0.32
CA SER A 40 25.57 21.80 0.42
C SER A 40 25.70 22.48 1.78
N GLY A 41 24.62 22.55 2.57
CA GLY A 41 24.61 23.07 3.94
C GLY A 41 25.05 22.09 5.03
N ASN A 42 25.63 20.93 4.67
CA ASN A 42 26.11 19.89 5.61
C ASN A 42 25.00 19.23 6.47
N ASN A 43 23.75 19.29 6.00
CA ASN A 43 22.62 18.67 6.69
C ASN A 43 22.55 17.17 6.35
N LYS A 44 22.76 16.30 7.35
CA LYS A 44 22.83 14.83 7.17
C LYS A 44 21.58 14.24 6.51
N ASN A 45 20.40 14.81 6.80
CA ASN A 45 19.14 14.39 6.20
C ASN A 45 19.07 14.76 4.70
N ALA A 46 19.67 15.89 4.31
CA ALA A 46 19.72 16.32 2.92
C ALA A 46 20.68 15.48 2.07
N ILE A 47 21.76 14.95 2.67
CA ILE A 47 22.69 14.02 2.00
C ILE A 47 21.99 12.67 1.75
N ALA A 48 21.25 12.15 2.73
CA ALA A 48 20.46 10.93 2.57
C ALA A 48 19.38 11.10 1.49
N ALA A 49 18.62 12.21 1.54
CA ALA A 49 17.61 12.53 0.54
C ALA A 49 18.22 12.71 -0.85
N LYS A 50 19.43 13.29 -0.96
CA LYS A 50 20.14 13.41 -2.25
C LYS A 50 20.44 12.04 -2.85
N LYS A 51 20.86 11.07 -2.03
CA LYS A 51 21.15 9.70 -2.49
C LYS A 51 19.90 8.99 -3.01
N VAL A 52 18.77 9.14 -2.31
CA VAL A 52 17.47 8.60 -2.74
C VAL A 52 17.02 9.24 -4.05
N VAL A 53 17.18 10.56 -4.19
CA VAL A 53 16.80 11.32 -5.39
C VAL A 53 17.76 11.13 -6.58
N THR A 54 18.97 10.62 -6.36
CA THR A 54 19.85 10.17 -7.47
C THR A 54 19.50 8.79 -7.98
N HIS A 55 18.83 7.95 -7.18
CA HIS A 55 18.41 6.60 -7.53
C HIS A 55 16.88 6.49 -7.56
N LEU A 56 16.19 7.52 -8.08
CA LEU A 56 14.72 7.58 -8.13
C LEU A 56 14.14 6.36 -8.84
N ASP A 57 14.72 5.97 -9.97
CA ASP A 57 14.21 4.88 -10.80
C ASP A 57 14.27 3.53 -10.05
N GLU A 58 15.33 3.29 -9.28
CA GLU A 58 15.49 2.08 -8.47
C GLU A 58 14.50 2.07 -7.27
N TYR A 59 14.30 3.22 -6.62
CA TYR A 59 13.31 3.37 -5.56
C TYR A 59 11.87 3.23 -6.07
N LEU A 60 11.58 3.79 -7.25
CA LEU A 60 10.28 3.67 -7.91
C LEU A 60 9.99 2.22 -8.29
N ALA A 61 10.95 1.52 -8.90
CA ALA A 61 10.82 0.10 -9.21
C ALA A 61 10.57 -0.74 -7.94
N ALA A 62 11.29 -0.47 -6.85
CA ALA A 62 11.06 -1.15 -5.58
C ALA A 62 9.68 -0.84 -4.98
N CYS A 63 9.20 0.40 -5.05
CA CYS A 63 7.85 0.78 -4.60
C CYS A 63 6.78 0.06 -5.41
N GLN A 64 6.94 -0.04 -6.73
CA GLN A 64 5.96 -0.69 -7.60
C GLN A 64 5.88 -2.20 -7.35
N LEU A 65 7.02 -2.86 -7.09
CA LEU A 65 7.05 -4.24 -6.61
C LEU A 65 6.36 -4.38 -5.26
N GLY A 66 6.62 -3.44 -4.33
CA GLY A 66 5.96 -3.37 -3.03
C GLY A 66 4.44 -3.29 -3.15
N ILE A 67 3.94 -2.34 -3.94
CA ILE A 67 2.50 -2.16 -4.25
C ILE A 67 1.90 -3.46 -4.76
N THR A 68 2.58 -4.13 -5.70
CA THR A 68 2.11 -5.40 -6.28
C THR A 68 2.01 -6.51 -5.24
N ILE A 69 3.02 -6.67 -4.39
CA ILE A 69 3.05 -7.69 -3.34
C ILE A 69 1.93 -7.42 -2.32
N THR A 70 1.75 -6.17 -1.88
CA THR A 70 0.65 -5.82 -0.98
C THR A 70 -0.70 -6.01 -1.64
N ALA A 71 -0.88 -5.68 -2.92
CA ALA A 71 -2.13 -5.89 -3.64
C ALA A 71 -2.49 -7.39 -3.74
N LEU A 72 -1.50 -8.25 -4.04
CA LEU A 72 -1.69 -9.70 -4.03
C LEU A 72 -2.07 -10.21 -2.64
N GLY A 73 -1.37 -9.76 -1.59
CA GLY A 73 -1.69 -10.12 -0.21
C GLY A 73 -3.09 -9.66 0.22
N ILE A 74 -3.52 -8.48 -0.21
CA ILE A 74 -4.89 -7.99 -0.01
C ILE A 74 -5.89 -8.90 -0.72
N GLY A 75 -5.58 -9.36 -1.93
CA GLY A 75 -6.42 -10.34 -2.64
C GLY A 75 -6.57 -11.65 -1.86
N MET A 76 -5.45 -12.20 -1.37
CA MET A 76 -5.42 -13.46 -0.61
C MET A 76 -6.17 -13.36 0.74
N VAL A 77 -6.02 -12.26 1.46
CA VAL A 77 -6.71 -12.02 2.75
C VAL A 77 -8.14 -11.49 2.52
N GLY A 78 -8.39 -10.96 1.33
CA GLY A 78 -9.63 -10.34 0.91
C GLY A 78 -10.77 -11.33 0.88
N GLU A 79 -10.55 -12.58 0.46
CA GLU A 79 -11.58 -13.62 0.42
C GLU A 79 -12.31 -13.78 1.76
N SER A 80 -11.56 -14.09 2.84
CA SER A 80 -12.14 -14.24 4.18
C SER A 80 -12.72 -12.93 4.75
N THR A 81 -12.22 -11.77 4.30
CA THR A 81 -12.66 -10.46 4.77
C THR A 81 -13.97 -10.03 4.08
N PHE A 82 -14.07 -10.27 2.77
CA PHE A 82 -15.22 -9.94 1.93
C PHE A 82 -16.38 -10.88 2.19
N GLU A 83 -16.14 -12.19 2.36
CA GLU A 83 -17.17 -13.15 2.75
C GLU A 83 -17.92 -12.66 3.99
N PHE A 84 -17.17 -12.26 5.04
CA PHE A 84 -17.76 -11.72 6.27
C PHE A 84 -18.47 -10.38 6.09
N LEU A 85 -17.93 -9.47 5.28
CA LEU A 85 -18.52 -8.14 5.06
C LEU A 85 -19.81 -8.23 4.22
N LEU A 86 -19.84 -9.15 3.27
CA LEU A 86 -20.95 -9.31 2.34
C LEU A 86 -22.04 -10.25 2.88
N HIS A 87 -21.73 -11.23 3.73
CA HIS A 87 -22.73 -12.12 4.35
C HIS A 87 -23.93 -11.37 4.99
N PRO A 88 -23.75 -10.31 5.81
CA PRO A 88 -24.88 -9.56 6.35
C PRO A 88 -25.62 -8.73 5.28
N LEU A 89 -24.92 -8.21 4.26
CA LEU A 89 -25.53 -7.48 3.14
C LEU A 89 -26.39 -8.39 2.27
N PHE A 90 -25.91 -9.59 1.94
CA PHE A 90 -26.66 -10.60 1.19
C PHE A 90 -27.88 -11.10 1.98
N SER A 91 -27.73 -11.30 3.29
CA SER A 91 -28.86 -11.67 4.16
C SER A 91 -29.95 -10.58 4.24
N SER A 92 -29.56 -9.31 4.12
CA SER A 92 -30.49 -8.17 4.18
C SER A 92 -31.20 -7.89 2.84
N ILE A 93 -30.59 -8.30 1.72
CA ILE A 93 -31.15 -8.13 0.36
C ILE A 93 -32.05 -9.31 -0.05
N GLY A 94 -32.13 -10.38 0.76
CA GLY A 94 -33.06 -11.49 0.54
C GLY A 94 -32.72 -12.36 -0.68
N LEU A 95 -31.46 -12.33 -1.14
CA LEU A 95 -31.00 -13.20 -2.21
C LEU A 95 -30.71 -14.59 -1.63
N SER A 96 -31.61 -15.52 -1.97
CA SER A 96 -31.59 -16.95 -1.65
C SER A 96 -30.19 -17.58 -1.78
N GLU A 97 -29.88 -18.49 -0.87
CA GLU A 97 -28.63 -19.27 -0.69
C GLU A 97 -28.13 -20.03 -1.94
N THR A 98 -28.78 -19.90 -3.09
CA THR A 98 -28.59 -20.69 -4.30
C THR A 98 -27.59 -20.10 -5.31
N MET A 99 -27.13 -18.85 -5.11
CA MET A 99 -26.11 -18.20 -5.96
C MET A 99 -24.75 -17.96 -5.27
N ILE A 100 -24.56 -18.47 -4.05
CA ILE A 100 -23.34 -18.24 -3.25
C ILE A 100 -22.27 -19.31 -3.53
N HIS A 101 -22.63 -20.38 -4.25
CA HIS A 101 -21.69 -21.41 -4.73
C HIS A 101 -21.69 -21.47 -6.26
N ILE A 102 -20.86 -20.65 -6.91
CA ILE A 102 -20.24 -20.93 -8.21
C ILE A 102 -18.78 -20.47 -8.15
#